data_AF-Q58KF8-F1
#
_entry.id   AF-Q58KF8-F1
#
_cell.length_a   1.000
_cell.length_b   1.000
_cell.length_c   1.000
_cell.angle_alpha   90.00
_cell.angle_beta   90.00
_cell.angle_gamma   90.00
#
_symmetry.space_group_name_H-M   'P 1'
#
loop_
_entity.id
_entity.type
_entity.pdbx_description
1 polymer ?
#
loop_
_entity_poly.entity_id
_entity_poly.type
_entity_poly.pdbx_seq_one_letter_code
_entity_poly.pdbx_strand_id
1 'polypeptide(L)'
;MPGLDEKIKDLEDKLKKAKAQKQQIERSEKTRIAKKQRSEETRKKILLGSYYMTKMEDEELKKKILAGLDKFLTRTNDRALFGLPERTPPPPSA
;
A
#
# COMPACT_ATOMS: atom_id res chain seq x y z
N MET A 1 -18.39 -48.39 -24.92
CA MET A 1 -18.28 -47.74 -26.25
C MET A 1 -17.10 -46.78 -26.21
N PRO A 2 -15.97 -47.11 -26.87
CA PRO A 2 -14.68 -46.45 -26.68
C PRO A 2 -14.61 -44.97 -27.09
N GLY A 3 -15.61 -44.43 -27.81
CA GLY A 3 -15.61 -43.02 -28.25
C GLY A 3 -16.18 -42.00 -27.25
N LEU A 4 -16.76 -42.43 -26.12
CA LEU A 4 -17.29 -41.51 -25.10
C LEU A 4 -16.20 -41.08 -24.11
N ASP A 5 -15.35 -42.02 -23.68
CA ASP A 5 -14.25 -41.75 -22.76
C ASP A 5 -13.20 -40.82 -23.37
N GLU A 6 -12.92 -40.97 -24.66
CA GLU A 6 -12.01 -40.11 -25.41
C GLU A 6 -12.55 -38.67 -25.52
N LYS A 7 -13.86 -38.51 -25.75
CA LYS A 7 -14.53 -37.21 -25.73
C LYS A 7 -14.53 -36.57 -24.34
N ILE A 8 -14.72 -37.35 -23.27
CA ILE A 8 -14.66 -36.86 -21.89
C ILE A 8 -13.25 -36.33 -21.61
N LYS A 9 -12.21 -37.08 -21.97
CA LYS A 9 -10.81 -36.67 -21.77
C LYS A 9 -10.46 -35.39 -22.53
N ASP A 10 -10.90 -35.27 -23.78
CA ASP A 10 -10.70 -34.05 -24.58
C ASP A 10 -11.39 -32.82 -23.95
N LEU A 11 -12.59 -33.00 -23.40
CA LEU A 11 -13.32 -31.93 -22.71
C LEU A 11 -12.64 -31.54 -21.40
N GLU A 12 -12.12 -32.50 -20.64
CA GLU A 12 -11.34 -32.25 -19.42
C GLU A 12 -10.06 -31.48 -19.71
N ASP A 13 -9.32 -31.85 -20.76
CA ASP A 13 -8.09 -31.16 -21.15
C ASP A 13 -8.37 -29.74 -21.64
N LYS A 14 -9.45 -29.53 -22.40
CA LYS A 14 -9.90 -28.19 -22.79
C LYS A 14 -10.30 -27.36 -21.58
N LEU A 15 -11.00 -27.94 -20.62
CA LEU A 15 -11.42 -27.26 -19.39
C LEU A 15 -10.22 -26.90 -18.50
N LYS A 16 -9.21 -27.76 -18.42
CA LYS A 16 -7.96 -27.50 -17.70
C LYS A 16 -7.18 -26.34 -18.34
N LYS A 17 -7.05 -26.33 -19.67
CA LYS A 17 -6.42 -25.23 -20.43
C LYS A 17 -7.16 -23.91 -20.23
N ALA A 18 -8.48 -23.91 -20.35
CA ALA A 18 -9.30 -22.72 -20.16
C ALA A 18 -9.20 -22.16 -18.73
N LYS A 19 -9.21 -23.03 -17.71
CA LYS A 19 -8.99 -22.62 -16.31
C LYS A 19 -7.60 -22.02 -16.08
N ALA A 20 -6.56 -22.61 -16.67
CA ALA A 20 -5.20 -22.08 -16.57
C ALA A 20 -5.09 -20.69 -17.22
N GLN A 21 -5.67 -20.50 -18.41
CA GLN A 21 -5.73 -19.19 -19.08
C GLN A 21 -6.48 -18.15 -18.25
N LYS A 22 -7.65 -18.50 -17.70
CA LYS A 22 -8.42 -17.60 -16.82
C LYS A 22 -7.62 -17.17 -15.60
N GLN A 23 -6.95 -18.11 -14.92
CA GLN A 23 -6.11 -17.80 -13.76
C GLN A 23 -4.93 -16.90 -14.13
N GLN A 24 -4.32 -17.09 -15.30
CA GLN A 24 -3.22 -16.24 -15.74
C GLN A 24 -3.68 -14.79 -15.99
N ILE A 25 -4.84 -14.61 -16.63
CA ILE A 25 -5.45 -13.30 -16.87
C ILE A 25 -5.76 -12.63 -15.53
N GLU A 26 -6.47 -13.30 -14.62
CA GLU A 26 -6.79 -12.74 -13.30
C GLU A 26 -5.55 -12.35 -12.49
N ARG A 27 -4.48 -13.15 -12.52
CA ARG A 27 -3.21 -12.82 -11.84
C ARG A 27 -2.56 -11.57 -12.44
N SER A 28 -2.55 -11.46 -13.76
CA SER A 28 -1.98 -10.30 -14.45
C SER A 28 -2.77 -9.01 -14.17
N GLU A 29 -4.11 -9.10 -14.16
CA GLU A 29 -4.97 -7.97 -13.83
C GLU A 29 -4.80 -7.52 -12.38
N LYS A 30 -4.79 -8.45 -11.43
CA LYS A 30 -4.52 -8.15 -10.01
C LYS A 30 -3.17 -7.46 -9.84
N THR A 31 -2.14 -7.94 -10.54
CA THR A 31 -0.79 -7.33 -10.48
C THR A 31 -0.79 -5.92 -11.06
N ARG A 32 -1.48 -5.70 -12.19
CA ARG A 32 -1.62 -4.37 -12.81
C ARG A 32 -2.34 -3.39 -11.90
N ILE A 33 -3.45 -3.82 -11.28
CA ILE A 33 -4.23 -3.00 -10.35
C ILE A 33 -3.40 -2.65 -9.12
N ALA A 34 -2.75 -3.63 -8.51
CA ALA A 34 -1.89 -3.40 -7.34
C ALA A 34 -0.74 -2.43 -7.65
N LYS A 35 -0.11 -2.55 -8.84
CA LYS A 35 0.94 -1.63 -9.28
C LYS A 35 0.39 -0.21 -9.46
N LYS A 36 -0.77 -0.07 -10.09
CA LYS A 36 -1.43 1.22 -10.28
C LYS A 36 -1.77 1.86 -8.94
N GLN A 37 -2.40 1.12 -8.03
CA GLN A 37 -2.73 1.58 -6.68
C GLN A 37 -1.50 2.06 -5.91
N ARG A 38 -0.41 1.28 -5.89
CA ARG A 38 0.85 1.69 -5.24
C ARG A 38 1.42 2.98 -5.85
N SER A 39 1.36 3.13 -7.18
CA SER A 39 1.84 4.33 -7.87
C SER A 39 0.99 5.56 -7.52
N GLU A 40 -0.33 5.40 -7.45
CA GLU A 40 -1.27 6.46 -7.08
C GLU A 40 -1.12 6.85 -5.61
N GLU A 41 -0.99 5.88 -4.70
CA GLU A 41 -0.74 6.13 -3.28
C GLU A 41 0.59 6.84 -3.05
N THR A 42 1.65 6.43 -3.76
CA THR A 42 2.96 7.08 -3.68
C THR A 42 2.86 8.52 -4.16
N ARG A 43 2.19 8.75 -5.29
CA ARG A 43 1.96 10.11 -5.81
C ARG A 43 1.14 10.96 -4.84
N LYS A 44 0.08 10.40 -4.24
CA LYS A 44 -0.75 11.08 -3.23
C LYS A 44 0.08 11.50 -2.01
N LYS A 45 0.94 10.62 -1.50
CA LYS A 45 1.83 10.91 -0.37
C LYS A 45 2.83 12.02 -0.70
N ILE A 46 3.43 11.99 -1.89
CA ILE A 46 4.36 13.03 -2.34
C ILE A 46 3.66 14.38 -2.44
N LEU A 47 2.50 14.45 -3.11
CA LEU A 47 1.77 15.70 -3.29
C LEU A 47 1.28 16.29 -1.96
N LEU A 48 0.81 15.43 -1.05
CA LEU A 48 0.43 15.86 0.29
C LEU A 48 1.66 16.39 1.06
N GLY A 49 2.78 15.69 0.98
CA GLY A 49 4.05 16.13 1.56
C GLY A 49 4.51 17.48 1.03
N SER A 50 4.52 17.69 -0.28
CA SER A 50 4.89 18.98 -0.89
C SER A 50 3.94 20.10 -0.45
N TYR A 51 2.64 19.82 -0.38
CA TYR A 51 1.66 20.80 0.10
C TYR A 51 1.92 21.22 1.55
N TYR A 52 2.21 20.26 2.44
CA TYR A 52 2.55 20.57 3.83
C TYR A 52 3.87 21.33 3.95
N MET A 53 4.88 21.02 3.14
CA MET A 53 6.13 21.78 3.11
C MET A 53 5.89 23.24 2.77
N THR A 54 5.06 23.54 1.76
CA THR A 54 4.65 24.92 1.45
C THR A 54 3.87 25.56 2.59
N LYS A 55 2.97 24.82 3.26
CA LYS A 55 2.21 25.35 4.40
C LYS A 55 3.07 25.64 5.63
N MET A 56 4.21 24.97 5.78
CA MET A 56 5.16 25.22 6.87
C MET A 56 5.99 26.50 6.67
N GLU A 57 5.89 27.20 5.53
CA GLU A 57 6.51 28.51 5.35
C GLU A 57 5.84 29.58 6.25
N ASP A 58 4.57 29.40 6.58
CA ASP A 58 3.87 30.19 7.60
C ASP A 58 4.18 29.63 9.00
N GLU A 59 4.77 30.47 9.85
CA GLU A 59 5.20 30.08 11.21
C GLU A 59 4.05 29.66 12.14
N GLU A 60 2.83 30.20 11.98
CA GLU A 60 1.68 29.77 12.77
C GLU A 60 1.22 28.37 12.34
N LEU A 61 1.15 28.13 11.02
CA LEU A 61 0.78 26.83 10.48
C LEU A 61 1.83 25.77 10.76
N LYS A 62 3.13 26.11 10.64
CA LYS A 62 4.25 25.25 10.97
C LYS A 62 4.16 24.71 12.39
N LYS A 63 3.89 25.58 13.37
CA LYS A 63 3.69 25.18 14.79
C LYS A 63 2.54 24.20 14.94
N LYS A 64 1.39 24.46 14.29
CA LYS A 64 0.22 23.57 14.31
C LYS A 64 0.54 22.21 13.71
N ILE A 65 1.25 22.17 12.58
CA ILE A 65 1.62 20.92 11.91
C ILE A 65 2.63 20.13 12.76
N LEU A 66 3.67 20.77 13.31
CA LEU A 66 4.64 20.12 14.18
C LEU A 66 3.98 19.56 15.46
N ALA A 67 3.04 20.27 16.07
CA ALA A 67 2.27 19.77 17.20
C ALA A 67 1.41 18.53 16.85
N GLY A 68 0.90 18.47 15.61
CA GLY A 68 0.22 17.28 15.09
C GLY A 68 1.19 16.11 14.91
N LEU A 69 2.36 16.36 14.31
CA LEU A 69 3.41 15.36 14.10
C LEU A 69 3.96 14.82 15.43
N ASP A 70 4.07 15.65 16.46
CA ASP A 70 4.48 15.26 17.80
C ASP A 70 3.54 14.20 18.42
N LYS A 71 2.24 14.31 18.16
CA LYS A 71 1.25 13.33 18.63
C LYS A 71 1.24 12.05 17.79
N PHE A 72 1.45 12.19 16.48
CA PHE A 72 1.34 11.10 15.51
C PHE A 72 2.60 10.22 15.43
N LEU A 73 3.80 10.82 15.42
CA LEU A 73 5.06 10.11 15.28
C LEU A 73 5.46 9.45 16.60
N THR A 74 5.73 8.16 16.54
CA THR A 74 6.13 7.35 17.71
C THR A 74 7.59 6.93 17.66
N ARG A 75 8.15 6.73 16.47
CA ARG A 75 9.53 6.29 16.28
C ARG A 75 10.50 7.46 16.46
N THR A 76 11.53 7.24 17.28
CA THR A 76 12.58 8.23 17.56
C THR A 76 13.24 8.78 16.29
N ASN A 77 13.61 7.91 15.36
CA ASN A 77 14.25 8.33 14.10
C ASN A 77 13.35 9.24 13.26
N ASP A 78 12.05 8.92 13.16
CA ASP A 78 11.11 9.72 12.39
C ASP A 78 10.86 11.08 13.07
N ARG A 79 10.81 11.12 14.40
CA ARG A 79 10.67 12.35 15.20
C ARG A 79 11.90 13.27 15.04
N ALA A 80 13.09 12.70 14.99
CA ALA A 80 14.33 13.45 14.79
C ALA A 80 14.38 14.19 13.45
N LEU A 81 13.75 13.66 12.39
CA LEU A 81 13.63 14.34 11.09
C LEU A 81 12.89 15.69 11.17
N PHE A 82 12.06 15.87 12.19
CA PHE A 82 11.28 17.09 12.44
C PHE A 82 11.77 17.87 13.66
N GLY A 83 12.91 17.50 14.24
CA GLY A 83 13.46 18.12 15.45
C GLY A 83 12.60 17.92 16.71
N LEU A 84 11.76 16.87 16.73
CA LEU A 84 10.86 16.58 17.85
C LEU A 84 11.60 15.77 18.94
N PRO A 85 11.31 16.02 20.23
CA PRO A 85 11.96 15.31 21.33
C PRO A 85 11.58 13.83 21.32
N GLU A 86 12.40 12.96 21.91
CA GLU A 86 12.07 11.54 22.02
C GLU A 86 10.80 11.38 22.87
N ARG A 87 9.89 10.52 22.41
CA ARG A 87 8.72 10.16 23.20
C ARG A 87 9.14 9.01 24.10
N THR A 88 9.63 9.33 25.29
CA THR A 88 9.86 8.31 26.32
C THR A 88 8.52 7.62 26.57
N PRO A 89 8.38 6.30 26.31
CA PRO A 89 7.17 5.60 26.68
C PRO A 89 6.96 5.76 28.19
N PRO A 90 5.72 5.96 28.67
CA PRO A 90 5.47 5.92 30.09
C PRO A 90 6.01 4.59 30.65
N PRO A 91 6.68 4.59 31.81
CA PRO A 91 7.17 3.36 32.41
C PRO A 91 6.02 2.35 32.50
N PRO A 92 6.28 1.05 32.27
CA PRO A 92 5.24 0.04 32.41
C PRO A 92 4.64 0.18 33.81
N SER A 93 3.33 0.41 33.87
CA SER A 93 2.58 0.42 35.11
C SER A 93 2.85 -0.89 35.83
N ALA A 94 3.57 -0.82 36.96
CA ALA A 94 3.85 -1.94 37.85
C ALA A 94 2.57 -2.41 38.55
#